data_AF-A0A9P5TJ17-F1
#
_entry.id   AF-A0A9P5TJ17-F1
#
_cell.length_a   1.000
_cell.length_b   1.000
_cell.length_c   1.000
_cell.angle_alpha   90.00
_cell.angle_beta   90.00
_cell.angle_gamma   90.00
#
_symmetry.space_group_name_H-M   'P 1'
#
loop_
_entity.id
_entity.type
_entity.pdbx_description
1 polymer ?
#
loop_
_entity_poly.entity_id
_entity_poly.type
_entity_poly.pdbx_seq_one_letter_code
_entity_poly.pdbx_strand_id
1 'polypeptide(L)'
;QRNCHHAELVFTDGACLNNGYATTKAGMGISIGGDDGEYDYSRSIPVDDSVNFGAPRINQRAEFLAAIEGLDRLDKAYKIDVALGHEEDSETSAARHRHIYIIAPPISSSLTQSMS
;
A
#
# COMPACT_ATOMS: atom_id res chain seq x y z
N GLN A 1 8.80 29.07 0.08
CA GLN A 1 9.59 27.84 0.24
C GLN A 1 9.48 27.06 -1.07
N ARG A 2 10.59 26.63 -1.67
CA ARG A 2 10.55 25.64 -2.74
C ARG A 2 10.72 24.28 -2.06
N ASN A 3 9.72 23.41 -2.19
CA ASN A 3 9.79 22.06 -1.65
C ASN A 3 10.86 21.29 -2.45
N CYS A 4 11.93 20.86 -1.79
CA CYS A 4 13.11 20.30 -2.46
C CYS A 4 12.97 18.80 -2.80
N HIS A 5 11.86 18.17 -2.44
CA HIS A 5 11.66 16.72 -2.57
C HIS A 5 10.19 16.43 -2.93
N HIS A 6 9.88 16.33 -4.23
CA HIS A 6 8.60 15.79 -4.71
C HIS A 6 8.63 14.27 -4.62
N ALA A 7 8.50 13.73 -3.41
CA ALA A 7 8.34 12.30 -3.18
C ALA A 7 6.85 11.98 -3.12
N GLU A 8 6.39 11.12 -4.05
CA GLU A 8 5.06 10.55 -3.97
C GLU A 8 4.96 9.60 -2.77
N LEU A 9 3.90 9.75 -1.98
CA LEU A 9 3.67 8.95 -0.79
C LEU A 9 2.55 7.96 -1.03
N VAL A 10 2.78 6.71 -0.64
CA VAL A 10 1.76 5.68 -0.51
C VAL A 10 1.70 5.19 0.93
N PHE A 11 0.51 5.18 1.49
CA PHE A 11 0.21 4.60 2.79
C PHE A 11 -0.45 3.24 2.56
N THR A 12 0.03 2.21 3.23
CA THR A 12 -0.48 0.84 3.09
C THR A 12 -0.69 0.24 4.47
N ASP A 13 -1.75 -0.53 4.63
CA ASP A 13 -2.07 -1.28 5.86
C ASP A 13 -2.65 -2.64 5.50
N GLY A 14 -2.33 -3.67 6.27
CA GLY A 14 -2.80 -5.02 6.07
C GLY A 14 -3.32 -5.63 7.35
N ALA A 15 -4.59 -6.03 7.36
CA ALA A 15 -5.24 -6.59 8.53
C ALA A 15 -5.79 -8.00 8.26
N CYS A 16 -5.74 -8.85 9.28
CA CYS A 16 -6.30 -10.20 9.24
C CYS A 16 -7.09 -10.51 10.52
N LEU A 17 -8.40 -10.71 10.35
CA LEU A 17 -9.29 -11.23 11.37
C LEU A 17 -9.08 -12.73 11.53
N ASN A 18 -9.05 -13.18 12.79
CA ASN A 18 -8.81 -14.58 13.17
C ASN A 18 -7.54 -15.15 12.50
N ASN A 19 -6.45 -14.39 12.62
CA ASN A 19 -5.14 -14.59 12.01
C ASN A 19 -4.67 -16.06 12.04
N GLY A 20 -4.53 -16.68 10.86
CA GLY A 20 -3.99 -18.04 10.72
C GLY A 20 -4.97 -19.20 10.93
N TYR A 21 -6.25 -18.94 11.21
CA TYR A 21 -7.28 -19.97 11.38
C TYR A 21 -8.12 -20.20 10.12
N ALA A 22 -8.87 -21.31 10.05
CA ALA A 22 -9.68 -21.65 8.88
C ALA A 22 -10.76 -20.60 8.52
N THR A 23 -11.28 -19.85 9.50
CA THR A 23 -12.29 -18.79 9.30
C THR A 23 -11.69 -17.40 9.14
N THR A 24 -10.40 -17.33 8.83
CA THR A 24 -9.66 -16.08 8.69
C THR A 24 -10.18 -15.21 7.55
N LYS A 25 -10.18 -13.89 7.75
CA LYS A 25 -10.51 -12.89 6.74
C LYS A 25 -9.43 -11.81 6.74
N ALA A 26 -8.76 -11.63 5.61
CA ALA A 26 -7.73 -10.62 5.46
C ALA A 26 -8.13 -9.55 4.44
N GLY A 27 -7.59 -8.36 4.60
CA GLY A 27 -7.74 -7.24 3.68
C GLY A 27 -6.52 -6.34 3.72
N MET A 28 -6.38 -5.56 2.66
CA MET A 28 -5.34 -4.53 2.53
C MET A 28 -5.95 -3.19 2.15
N GLY A 29 -5.46 -2.13 2.78
CA GLY A 29 -5.77 -0.74 2.50
C GLY A 29 -4.58 -0.07 1.82
N ILE A 30 -4.87 0.74 0.79
CA ILE A 30 -3.88 1.57 0.11
C ILE A 30 -4.45 2.98 -0.01
N SER A 31 -3.65 4.00 0.29
CA SER A 31 -3.96 5.41 0.06
C SER A 31 -2.77 6.11 -0.59
N ILE A 32 -3.00 6.79 -1.70
CA ILE A 32 -2.01 7.63 -2.39
C ILE A 32 -2.56 9.05 -2.39
N GLY A 33 -1.79 10.01 -1.88
CA GLY A 33 -2.16 11.42 -1.86
C GLY A 33 -1.57 12.16 -3.07
N GLY A 34 -2.36 13.04 -3.69
CA GLY A 34 -1.93 13.99 -4.72
C GLY A 34 -1.56 15.36 -4.14
N ASP A 35 -0.75 16.14 -4.86
CA ASP A 35 -0.19 17.42 -4.40
C ASP A 35 -1.21 18.57 -4.27
N ASP A 36 -2.48 18.36 -4.63
CA ASP A 36 -3.50 19.43 -4.73
C ASP A 36 -4.92 19.01 -4.31
N GLY A 37 -5.07 17.85 -3.66
CA GLY A 37 -6.38 17.35 -3.22
C GLY A 37 -7.30 16.91 -4.37
N GLU A 38 -6.81 16.86 -5.60
CA GLU A 38 -7.57 16.43 -6.77
C GLU A 38 -7.60 14.90 -6.93
N TYR A 39 -6.63 14.18 -6.33
CA TYR A 39 -6.54 12.72 -6.40
C TYR A 39 -6.10 12.07 -5.08
N ASP A 40 -7.00 12.03 -4.09
CA ASP A 40 -6.88 11.06 -2.99
C ASP A 40 -7.40 9.70 -3.47
N TYR A 41 -6.49 8.85 -3.94
CA TYR A 41 -6.83 7.48 -4.33
C TYR A 41 -6.73 6.56 -3.12
N SER A 42 -7.89 6.16 -2.58
CA SER A 42 -7.96 5.15 -1.52
C SER A 42 -8.67 3.88 -2.00
N ARG A 43 -8.17 2.73 -1.56
CA ARG A 43 -8.76 1.43 -1.89
C ARG A 43 -8.67 0.45 -0.72
N SER A 44 -9.73 -0.34 -0.57
CA SER A 44 -9.75 -1.53 0.28
C SER A 44 -9.90 -2.76 -0.62
N ILE A 45 -8.97 -3.71 -0.49
CA ILE A 45 -8.93 -4.93 -1.31
C ILE A 45 -8.99 -6.14 -0.38
N PRO A 46 -9.97 -7.06 -0.54
CA PRO A 46 -9.96 -8.30 0.21
C PRO A 46 -8.77 -9.17 -0.21
N VAL A 47 -8.11 -9.80 0.75
CA VAL A 47 -7.03 -10.78 0.48
C VAL A 47 -7.67 -12.16 0.46
N ASP A 48 -8.11 -12.57 -0.73
CA ASP A 48 -8.71 -13.87 -1.00
C ASP A 48 -7.82 -14.71 -1.95
N ASP A 49 -8.34 -15.84 -2.43
CA ASP A 49 -7.59 -16.75 -3.31
C ASP A 49 -7.35 -16.18 -4.71
N SER A 50 -8.03 -15.11 -5.11
CA SER A 50 -7.73 -14.38 -6.35
C SER A 50 -6.46 -13.52 -6.21
N VAL A 51 -6.17 -13.07 -4.99
CA VAL A 51 -5.00 -12.25 -4.65
C VAL A 51 -3.80 -13.12 -4.25
N ASN A 52 -4.03 -14.19 -3.47
CA ASN A 52 -2.97 -15.05 -2.98
C ASN A 52 -3.45 -16.50 -2.83
N PHE A 53 -3.54 -17.21 -3.96
CA PHE A 53 -4.13 -18.54 -4.07
C PHE A 53 -3.50 -19.56 -3.11
N GLY A 54 -4.34 -20.20 -2.28
CA GLY A 54 -3.94 -21.32 -1.43
C GLY A 54 -3.02 -20.95 -0.27
N ALA A 55 -2.75 -19.66 -0.09
CA ALA A 55 -1.91 -19.17 0.98
C ALA A 55 -2.68 -19.01 2.30
N PRO A 56 -2.05 -19.29 3.45
CA PRO A 56 -2.61 -18.91 4.74
C PRO A 56 -2.81 -17.40 4.82
N ARG A 57 -4.02 -16.96 5.20
CA ARG A 57 -4.27 -15.53 5.43
C ARG A 57 -3.79 -15.17 6.83
N ILE A 58 -2.74 -14.36 6.87
CA ILE A 58 -2.10 -13.91 8.11
C ILE A 58 -1.79 -12.41 8.04
N ASN A 59 -1.70 -11.76 9.20
CA ASN A 59 -1.40 -10.32 9.30
C ASN A 59 -0.15 -9.95 8.50
N GLN A 60 0.95 -10.68 8.70
CA GLN A 60 2.23 -10.36 8.04
C GLN A 60 2.12 -10.40 6.52
N ARG A 61 1.29 -11.30 5.99
CA ARG A 61 1.07 -11.45 4.55
C ARG A 61 0.17 -10.35 4.01
N ALA A 62 -0.87 -9.97 4.75
CA ALA A 62 -1.72 -8.85 4.37
C ALA A 62 -0.91 -7.55 4.28
N GLU A 63 -0.05 -7.27 5.26
CA GLU A 63 0.84 -6.10 5.28
C GLU A 63 1.79 -6.09 4.07
N PHE A 64 2.42 -7.24 3.80
CA PHE A 64 3.37 -7.35 2.69
C PHE A 64 2.69 -7.22 1.33
N LEU A 65 1.50 -7.80 1.16
CA LEU A 65 0.70 -7.62 -0.05
C LEU A 65 0.24 -6.17 -0.23
N ALA A 66 -0.15 -5.50 0.86
CA ALA A 66 -0.52 -4.09 0.83
C ALA A 66 0.64 -3.22 0.32
N ALA A 67 1.86 -3.48 0.81
CA ALA A 67 3.07 -2.79 0.35
C ALA A 67 3.36 -3.03 -1.14
N ILE A 68 3.29 -4.28 -1.61
CA ILE A 68 3.49 -4.62 -3.03
C ILE A 68 2.46 -3.90 -3.92
N GLU A 69 1.19 -3.97 -3.55
CA GLU A 69 0.10 -3.34 -4.28
C GLU A 69 0.24 -1.81 -4.31
N GLY A 70 0.65 -1.21 -3.18
CA GLY A 70 0.96 0.21 -3.10
C GLY A 70 2.06 0.64 -4.06
N LEU A 71 3.13 -0.15 -4.16
CA LEU A 71 4.24 0.11 -5.08
C LEU A 71 3.85 -0.02 -6.55
N ASP A 72 3.12 -1.08 -6.91
CA ASP A 72 2.65 -1.29 -8.28
C ASP A 72 1.73 -0.15 -8.74
N ARG A 73 0.93 0.41 -7.82
CA ARG A 73 0.07 1.57 -8.09
C ARG A 73 0.86 2.85 -8.30
N LEU A 74 1.85 3.13 -7.46
CA LEU A 74 2.74 4.27 -7.67
C LEU A 74 3.44 4.17 -9.02
N ASP A 75 3.94 2.99 -9.38
CA ASP A 75 4.60 2.78 -10.68
C ASP A 75 3.65 3.00 -11.87
N LYS A 76 2.39 2.59 -11.74
CA LYS A 76 1.35 2.83 -12.75
C LYS A 76 0.96 4.30 -12.85
N ALA A 77 0.78 4.99 -11.73
CA ALA A 77 0.48 6.43 -11.72
C ALA A 77 1.59 7.21 -12.42
N TYR A 78 2.84 6.93 -12.08
CA TYR A 78 4.01 7.52 -12.74
C TYR A 78 4.04 7.29 -14.26
N LYS A 79 3.77 6.05 -14.71
CA LYS A 79 3.73 5.73 -16.15
C LYS A 79 2.62 6.49 -16.88
N ILE A 80 1.48 6.73 -16.22
CA ILE A 80 0.38 7.51 -16.79
C ILE A 80 0.80 8.98 -16.92
N ASP A 81 1.41 9.56 -15.89
CA ASP A 81 1.86 10.96 -15.94
C ASP A 81 2.89 11.20 -17.04
N VAL A 82 3.84 10.26 -17.20
CA VAL A 82 4.81 10.29 -18.31
C VAL A 82 4.11 10.17 -19.67
N ALA A 83 3.16 9.23 -19.80
CA ALA A 83 2.46 9.00 -21.07
C ALA A 83 1.52 10.14 -21.46
N LEU A 84 0.99 10.91 -20.50
CA LEU A 84 0.15 12.08 -20.73
C LEU A 84 0.93 13.34 -21.12
N GLY A 85 2.26 13.27 -21.20
CA GLY A 85 3.08 14.32 -21.80
C GLY A 85 3.26 15.56 -20.92
N HIS A 86 3.18 15.41 -19.59
CA HIS A 86 3.77 16.38 -18.66
C HIS A 86 5.30 16.24 -18.70
N GLU A 87 5.89 16.57 -19.85
CA GLU A 87 7.34 16.75 -19.98
C GLU A 87 7.73 18.02 -19.21
N GLU A 88 8.31 17.85 -18.03
CA GLU A 88 9.21 18.86 -17.48
C GLU A 88 10.64 18.54 -17.94
N ASP A 89 11.14 19.39 -18.83
CA ASP A 89 12.55 19.70 -19.11
C ASP A 89 13.60 18.69 -18.62
N SER A 90 13.92 17.75 -19.51
CA SER A 90 15.22 17.18 -19.93
C SER A 90 16.41 16.94 -18.97
N GLU A 91 16.46 17.36 -17.71
CA GLU A 91 17.65 17.11 -16.85
C GLU A 91 17.35 16.52 -15.46
N THR A 92 16.09 16.46 -15.03
CA THR A 92 15.73 16.00 -13.67
C THR A 92 15.18 14.56 -13.59
N SER A 93 15.06 13.88 -14.74
CA SER A 93 14.46 12.54 -14.88
C SER A 93 15.25 11.43 -14.15
N ALA A 94 16.52 11.64 -13.82
CA ALA A 94 17.41 10.56 -13.39
C ALA A 94 17.30 10.13 -11.91
N ALA A 95 16.57 10.83 -11.03
CA ALA A 95 16.50 10.41 -9.62
C ALA A 95 15.34 11.03 -8.82
N ARG A 96 14.09 10.73 -9.16
CA ARG A 96 13.04 10.82 -8.14
C ARG A 96 13.35 9.76 -7.08
N HIS A 97 14.00 10.16 -5.99
CA HIS A 97 14.26 9.31 -4.83
C HIS A 97 12.90 8.90 -4.24
N ARG A 98 12.50 7.65 -4.49
CA ARG A 98 11.25 7.07 -3.99
C ARG A 98 11.49 6.58 -2.57
N HIS A 99 11.08 7.37 -1.58
CA HIS A 99 11.09 6.95 -0.19
C HIS A 99 9.75 6.30 0.14
N ILE A 100 9.79 5.00 0.46
CA ILE A 100 8.59 4.24 0.82
C ILE A 100 8.60 4.07 2.34
N TYR A 101 7.59 4.62 2.99
CA TYR A 101 7.38 4.45 4.42
C TYR A 101 6.26 3.43 4.64
N ILE A 102 6.63 2.19 4.93
CA ILE A 102 5.67 1.17 5.35
C ILE A 102 5.42 1.38 6.84
N ILE A 103 4.31 2.03 7.18
CA ILE A 103 3.86 2.19 8.56
C ILE A 103 2.84 1.08 8.85
N ALA A 104 3.34 -0.09 9.22
CA ALA A 104 2.49 -1.16 9.75
C ALA A 104 2.27 -0.92 11.26
N PRO A 105 1.02 -0.83 11.75
CA PRO A 105 0.78 -0.74 13.19
C PRO A 105 1.32 -1.98 13.94
N PRO A 106 1.69 -1.84 15.22
CA PRO A 106 2.25 -2.95 15.99
C PRO A 106 1.27 -4.12 16.06
N ILE A 107 1.80 -5.33 15.85
CA ILE A 107 1.09 -6.60 15.92
C ILE A 107 0.43 -6.70 17.31
N SER A 108 -0.89 -6.52 17.40
CA SER A 108 -1.61 -6.82 18.64
C SER A 108 -1.58 -8.32 18.88
N SER A 109 -0.78 -8.74 19.86
CA SER A 109 -0.73 -10.11 20.36
C SER A 109 -1.72 -10.33 21.52
N SER A 110 -2.89 -9.68 21.54
CA SER A 110 -3.89 -9.93 22.57
C SER A 110 -4.81 -11.10 22.20
N LEU A 111 -4.23 -12.30 22.17
CA LEU A 111 -4.95 -13.53 22.51
C LEU A 111 -4.74 -13.75 24.00
N THR A 112 -5.65 -13.25 24.83
CA THR A 112 -5.95 -13.91 26.11
C THR A 112 -7.34 -14.48 26.00
N GLN A 113 -7.37 -15.81 26.05
CA GLN A 113 -8.54 -16.67 26.15
C GLN A 113 -9.59 -16.12 27.13
N SER A 114 -10.84 -16.15 26.71
CA SER A 114 -11.95 -16.51 27.59
C SER A 114 -12.92 -17.35 26.79
N MET A 115 -12.74 -18.67 26.84
CA MET A 115 -13.79 -19.63 26.56
C MET A 115 -14.03 -20.41 27.84
N SER A 116 -15.31 -20.41 28.24
CA SER A 116 -16.00 -21.13 29.33
C SER A 116 -15.57 -20.84 30.76
#